data_AF-A0A4W5KK44-F1
#
_entry.id   AF-A0A4W5KK44-F1
#
_cell.length_a   1.000
_cell.length_b   1.000
_cell.length_c   1.000
_cell.angle_alpha   90.00
_cell.angle_beta   90.00
_cell.angle_gamma   90.00
#
_symmetry.space_group_name_H-M   'P 1'
#
loop_
_entity.id
_entity.type
_entity.pdbx_description
1 polymer ?
#
loop_
_entity_poly.entity_id
_entity_poly.type
_entity_poly.pdbx_seq_one_letter_code
_entity_poly.pdbx_strand_id
1 'polypeptide(L)'
;MINSPYPLSSSRSIVQINMSLSFQPHSINVIQKTCQRGGRESACLNATACFLALSRFPGTHSNSFELSVVAMLDERKLTARALFDDSNQRQTQLGVRVHTGETVCHNLPFHVFVSMTHTPELSC
;
A
#
# COMPACT_ATOMS: atom_id res chain seq x y z
N MET A 1 42.25 -20.40 -28.63
CA MET A 1 41.43 -19.28 -28.15
C MET A 1 40.01 -19.49 -28.66
N ILE A 2 39.14 -20.12 -27.85
CA ILE A 2 37.76 -20.42 -28.26
C ILE A 2 36.93 -19.18 -27.92
N ASN A 3 36.71 -18.32 -28.91
CA ASN A 3 35.74 -17.24 -28.80
C ASN A 3 34.35 -17.86 -28.91
N SER A 4 33.68 -18.05 -27.76
CA SER A 4 32.27 -18.43 -27.75
C SER A 4 31.43 -17.23 -28.22
N PRO A 5 30.68 -17.34 -29.33
CA PRO A 5 29.94 -16.21 -29.93
C PRO A 5 28.60 -15.91 -29.23
N TYR A 6 28.33 -16.52 -28.07
CA TYR A 6 27.07 -16.36 -27.37
C TYR A 6 27.20 -15.33 -26.23
N PRO A 7 26.27 -14.34 -26.12
CA PRO A 7 26.28 -13.43 -24.99
C PRO A 7 26.05 -14.20 -23.69
N LEU A 8 26.98 -14.06 -22.72
CA LEU A 8 26.79 -14.61 -21.38
C LEU A 8 25.61 -13.90 -20.69
N SER A 9 24.54 -14.64 -20.42
CA SER A 9 23.47 -14.18 -19.54
C SER A 9 23.88 -14.38 -18.08
N SER A 10 23.86 -13.31 -17.29
CA SER A 10 24.08 -13.40 -15.83
C SER A 10 22.78 -13.79 -15.14
N SER A 11 22.83 -14.81 -14.28
CA SER A 11 21.70 -15.20 -13.45
C SER A 11 21.46 -14.13 -12.38
N ARG A 12 20.21 -13.65 -12.27
CA ARG A 12 19.81 -12.68 -11.24
C ARG A 12 19.22 -13.40 -10.04
N SER A 13 19.55 -12.92 -8.84
CA SER A 13 18.97 -13.44 -7.61
C SER A 13 17.45 -13.21 -7.58
N ILE A 14 16.70 -14.21 -7.11
CA ILE A 14 15.25 -14.15 -6.96
C ILE A 14 14.95 -13.97 -5.46
N VAL A 15 14.13 -12.97 -5.13
CA VAL A 15 13.65 -12.72 -3.77
C VAL A 15 12.14 -12.86 -3.76
N GLN A 16 11.60 -13.52 -2.73
CA GLN A 16 10.17 -13.62 -2.50
C GLN A 16 9.74 -12.54 -1.52
N ILE A 17 8.67 -11.81 -1.85
CA ILE A 17 8.08 -10.79 -0.98
C ILE A 17 6.72 -11.28 -0.50
N ASN A 18 6.59 -11.50 0.80
CA ASN A 18 5.32 -11.76 1.44
C ASN A 18 4.76 -10.44 1.98
N MET A 19 3.52 -10.12 1.62
CA MET A 19 2.82 -8.93 2.10
C MET A 19 1.57 -9.35 2.86
N SER A 20 1.30 -8.68 3.98
CA SER A 20 0.01 -8.74 4.66
C SER A 20 -0.56 -7.33 4.85
N LEU A 21 -1.89 -7.25 4.86
CA LEU A 21 -2.62 -6.01 5.07
C LEU A 21 -3.72 -6.26 6.09
N SER A 22 -3.74 -5.45 7.15
CA SER A 22 -4.78 -5.49 8.18
C SER A 22 -5.41 -4.11 8.33
N PHE A 23 -6.65 -4.09 8.82
CA PHE A 23 -7.41 -2.86 9.05
C PHE A 23 -7.89 -2.84 10.48
N GLN A 24 -7.69 -1.70 11.15
CA GLN A 24 -8.22 -1.45 12.48
C GLN A 24 -9.04 -0.16 12.49
N PRO A 25 -10.35 -0.23 12.80
CA PRO A 25 -11.13 -1.45 13.02
C PRO A 25 -11.32 -2.26 11.73
N HIS A 26 -11.58 -3.57 11.85
CA HIS A 26 -11.81 -4.47 10.70
C HIS A 26 -13.10 -4.11 9.92
N SER A 27 -14.05 -3.47 10.58
CA SER A 27 -15.26 -2.94 9.97
C SER A 27 -15.61 -1.59 10.61
N ILE A 28 -16.35 -0.77 9.88
CA ILE A 28 -16.80 0.55 10.34
C ILE A 28 -18.29 0.74 10.12
N ASN A 29 -18.87 1.55 10.99
CA ASN A 29 -20.13 2.21 10.72
C ASN A 29 -19.83 3.66 10.32
N VAL A 30 -20.14 4.05 9.08
CA VAL A 30 -19.85 5.39 8.55
C VAL A 30 -20.62 6.50 9.30
N ILE A 31 -21.69 6.14 10.02
CA ILE A 31 -22.43 7.06 10.90
C ILE A 31 -21.62 7.38 12.16
N GLN A 32 -20.85 6.42 12.67
CA GLN A 32 -20.02 6.60 13.85
C GLN A 32 -18.74 7.33 13.47
N LYS A 33 -18.69 8.61 13.82
CA LYS A 33 -17.51 9.44 13.64
C LYS A 33 -16.54 9.19 14.79
N THR A 34 -15.32 8.78 14.46
CA THR A 34 -14.30 8.35 15.42
C THR A 34 -13.13 9.34 15.54
N CYS A 35 -13.08 10.35 14.67
CA CYS A 35 -11.99 11.31 14.61
C CYS A 35 -12.45 12.62 13.94
N GLN A 36 -11.61 13.65 14.03
CA GLN A 36 -11.76 14.89 13.27
C GLN A 36 -10.57 15.08 12.32
N ARG A 37 -10.84 15.19 11.02
CA ARG A 37 -9.82 15.41 9.97
C ARG A 37 -10.24 16.57 9.07
N GLY A 38 -9.35 17.54 8.86
CA GLY A 38 -9.67 18.75 8.09
C GLY A 38 -10.86 19.54 8.65
N GLY A 39 -11.05 19.52 9.99
CA GLY A 39 -12.17 20.18 10.67
C GLY A 39 -13.52 19.44 10.59
N ARG A 40 -13.60 18.32 9.87
CA ARG A 40 -14.83 17.52 9.74
C ARG A 40 -14.78 16.26 10.59
N GLU A 41 -15.90 15.91 11.17
CA GLU A 41 -16.06 14.61 11.82
C GLU A 41 -16.09 13.49 10.77
N SER A 42 -15.20 12.52 10.93
CA SER A 42 -14.97 11.45 9.97
C SER A 42 -14.89 10.10 10.68
N ALA A 43 -15.14 9.03 9.93
CA ALA A 43 -14.81 7.67 10.37
C ALA A 43 -13.37 7.39 9.96
N CYS A 44 -12.45 7.34 10.92
CA CYS A 44 -11.04 7.02 10.69
C CYS A 44 -10.76 5.54 10.89
N LEU A 45 -9.81 5.04 10.10
CA LEU A 45 -9.26 3.71 10.21
C LEU A 45 -7.74 3.79 10.07
N ASN A 46 -7.08 2.76 10.55
CA ASN A 46 -5.66 2.54 10.30
C ASN A 46 -5.51 1.25 9.50
N ALA A 47 -4.88 1.32 8.32
CA ALA A 47 -4.39 0.14 7.64
C ALA A 47 -2.94 -0.11 8.03
N THR A 48 -2.56 -1.36 8.28
CA THR A 48 -1.18 -1.74 8.51
C THR A 48 -0.75 -2.71 7.41
N ALA A 49 0.23 -2.29 6.61
CA ALA A 49 0.84 -3.11 5.58
C ALA A 49 2.20 -3.61 6.07
N CYS A 50 2.39 -4.93 6.14
CA CYS A 50 3.65 -5.55 6.54
C CYS A 50 4.28 -6.30 5.36
N PHE A 51 5.60 -6.21 5.25
CA PHE A 51 6.40 -6.77 4.16
C PHE A 51 7.51 -7.64 4.75
N LEU A 52 7.66 -8.86 4.24
CA LEU A 52 8.71 -9.80 4.60
C LEU A 52 9.43 -10.26 3.33
N ALA A 53 10.75 -10.02 3.28
CA ALA A 53 11.61 -10.44 2.20
C ALA A 53 12.29 -11.78 2.53
N LEU A 54 12.20 -12.76 1.62
CA LEU A 54 12.79 -14.08 1.78
C LEU A 54 13.71 -14.39 0.58
N SER A 55 14.99 -14.64 0.84
CA SER A 55 15.95 -15.16 -0.15
C SER A 55 16.11 -16.66 0.04
N ARG A 56 16.06 -17.41 -1.07
CA ARG A 56 16.33 -18.85 -1.08
C ARG A 56 17.78 -19.21 -1.40
N PHE A 57 18.65 -18.22 -1.60
CA PHE A 57 20.04 -18.47 -2.00
C PHE A 57 21.00 -18.46 -0.80
N PRO A 58 21.65 -19.58 -0.46
CA PRO A 58 22.66 -19.61 0.59
C PRO A 58 23.87 -18.76 0.17
N GLY A 59 24.19 -17.72 0.93
CA GLY A 59 25.31 -16.81 0.65
C GLY A 59 24.96 -15.44 0.08
N THR A 60 23.68 -15.11 -0.16
CA THR A 60 23.29 -13.69 -0.31
C THR A 60 23.29 -13.02 1.06
N HIS A 61 24.47 -12.56 1.46
CA HIS A 61 24.70 -11.65 2.59
C HIS A 61 23.64 -10.56 2.60
N SER A 62 22.90 -10.37 3.71
CA SER A 62 22.38 -9.08 4.17
C SER A 62 21.91 -8.10 3.05
N ASN A 63 21.13 -8.55 2.07
CA ASN A 63 20.69 -7.65 1.01
C ASN A 63 19.51 -6.84 1.55
N SER A 64 19.75 -5.54 1.75
CA SER A 64 18.71 -4.53 1.86
C SER A 64 18.29 -4.11 0.45
N PHE A 65 16.99 -3.98 0.21
CA PHE A 65 16.50 -3.40 -1.02
C PHE A 65 15.28 -2.53 -0.76
N GLU A 66 15.02 -1.64 -1.70
CA GLU A 66 13.94 -0.66 -1.62
C GLU A 66 12.80 -1.10 -2.52
N LEU A 67 11.61 -1.22 -1.93
CA LEU A 67 10.36 -1.47 -2.64
C LEU A 67 9.63 -0.15 -2.81
N SER A 68 9.21 0.15 -4.04
CA SER A 68 8.27 1.23 -4.31
C SER A 68 6.87 0.64 -4.37
N VAL A 69 6.05 0.91 -3.36
CA VAL A 69 4.72 0.35 -3.18
C VAL A 69 3.68 1.44 -3.44
N VAL A 70 2.66 1.12 -4.23
CA VAL A 70 1.50 1.99 -4.44
C VAL A 70 0.33 1.41 -3.66
N ALA A 71 -0.26 2.21 -2.78
CA ALA A 71 -1.47 1.85 -2.05
C ALA A 71 -2.65 2.70 -2.55
N MET A 72 -3.78 2.06 -2.85
CA MET A 72 -4.98 2.74 -3.35
C MET A 72 -6.24 2.29 -2.59
N LEU A 73 -7.02 3.25 -2.12
CA LEU A 73 -8.29 3.00 -1.44
C LEU A 73 -9.43 2.85 -2.45
N ASP A 74 -10.37 1.95 -2.16
CA ASP A 74 -11.58 1.75 -2.97
C ASP A 74 -11.27 1.45 -4.46
N GLU A 75 -10.14 0.81 -4.81
CA GLU A 75 -9.63 0.57 -6.19
C GLU A 75 -10.71 0.19 -7.22
N ARG A 76 -11.62 -0.72 -6.85
CA ARG A 76 -12.66 -1.24 -7.73
C ARG A 76 -13.82 -0.26 -7.98
N LYS A 77 -13.86 0.87 -7.26
CA LYS A 77 -14.93 1.87 -7.36
C LYS A 77 -14.50 3.04 -8.23
N LEU A 78 -15.46 3.58 -8.99
CA LEU A 78 -15.28 4.78 -9.81
C LEU A 78 -15.06 6.03 -8.96
N THR A 79 -15.75 6.12 -7.82
CA THR A 79 -15.64 7.23 -6.88
C THR A 79 -15.04 6.74 -5.56
N ALA A 80 -13.92 7.35 -5.16
CA ALA A 80 -13.34 7.12 -3.85
C ALA A 80 -14.31 7.57 -2.76
N ARG A 81 -14.39 6.82 -1.66
CA ARG A 81 -15.12 7.22 -0.44
C ARG A 81 -14.19 7.36 0.75
N ALA A 82 -12.90 7.19 0.54
CA ALA A 82 -11.87 7.34 1.55
C ALA A 82 -10.61 7.97 0.96
N LEU A 83 -9.87 8.68 1.79
CA LEU A 83 -8.61 9.34 1.45
C LEU A 83 -7.58 9.03 2.52
N PHE A 84 -6.32 8.85 2.12
CA PHE A 84 -5.21 8.77 3.05
C PHE A 84 -5.06 10.09 3.79
N ASP A 85 -4.80 10.02 5.10
CA ASP A 85 -4.77 11.22 5.95
C ASP A 85 -3.63 12.17 5.57
N ASP A 86 -2.48 11.64 5.15
CA ASP A 86 -1.29 12.44 4.86
C ASP A 86 -1.38 13.21 3.53
N SER A 87 -1.90 12.56 2.48
CA SER A 87 -1.98 13.15 1.13
C SER A 87 -3.34 13.76 0.81
N ASN A 88 -4.38 13.40 1.57
CA ASN A 88 -5.78 13.66 1.23
C ASN A 88 -6.13 13.20 -0.21
N GLN A 89 -5.46 12.13 -0.67
CA GLN A 89 -5.69 11.49 -1.96
C GLN A 89 -6.17 10.06 -1.78
N ARG A 90 -6.79 9.51 -2.83
CA ARG A 90 -7.20 8.09 -2.88
C ARG A 90 -6.00 7.13 -2.91
N GLN A 91 -4.87 7.60 -3.45
CA GLN A 91 -3.65 6.82 -3.64
C GLN A 91 -2.48 7.46 -2.90
N THR A 92 -1.56 6.63 -2.42
CA THR A 92 -0.26 7.07 -1.87
C THR A 92 0.85 6.14 -2.36
N GLN A 93 2.08 6.67 -2.40
CA GLN A 93 3.31 5.91 -2.70
C GLN A 93 4.15 5.77 -1.43
N LEU A 94 4.71 4.59 -1.22
CA LEU A 94 5.49 4.23 -0.06
C LEU A 94 6.81 3.60 -0.51
N GLY A 95 7.93 4.19 -0.08
CA GLY A 95 9.25 3.56 -0.13
C GLY A 95 9.45 2.66 1.09
N VAL A 96 9.62 1.35 0.87
CA VAL A 96 9.85 0.38 1.94
C VAL A 96 11.26 -0.20 1.79
N ARG A 97 12.14 0.11 2.73
CA ARG A 97 13.43 -0.57 2.85
C ARG A 97 13.23 -1.86 3.62
N VAL A 98 13.47 -3.00 2.97
CA VAL A 98 13.37 -4.32 3.60
C VAL A 98 14.73 -5.00 3.64
N HIS A 99 14.96 -5.74 4.72
CA HIS A 99 16.08 -6.68 4.84
C HIS A 99 15.54 -8.11 4.73
N THR A 100 16.36 -8.99 4.16
CA THR A 100 15.99 -10.39 4.04
C THR A 100 15.86 -11.02 5.43
N GLY A 101 14.72 -11.66 5.70
CA GLY A 101 14.40 -12.28 6.99
C GLY A 101 13.72 -11.36 8.01
N GLU A 102 13.61 -10.06 7.72
CA GLU A 102 12.95 -9.10 8.60
C GLU A 102 11.57 -8.70 8.07
N THR A 103 10.63 -8.52 9.00
CA THR A 103 9.30 -7.97 8.69
C THR A 103 9.30 -6.47 8.98
N VAL A 104 8.91 -5.67 8.01
CA VAL A 104 8.75 -4.21 8.15
C VAL A 104 7.29 -3.85 7.95
N CYS A 105 6.71 -3.09 8.88
CA CYS A 105 5.30 -2.69 8.83
C CYS A 105 5.16 -1.17 8.72
N HIS A 106 4.20 -0.73 7.92
CA HIS A 106 3.83 0.67 7.75
C HIS A 106 2.36 0.87 8.07
N ASN A 107 2.09 1.91 8.86
CA ASN A 107 0.75 2.39 9.11
C ASN A 107 0.35 3.37 8.02
N LEU A 108 -0.86 3.19 7.52
CA LEU A 108 -1.48 3.95 6.45
C LEU A 108 -2.83 4.43 6.99
N PRO A 109 -2.85 5.51 7.79
CA PRO A 109 -4.09 6.06 8.32
C PRO A 109 -4.91 6.68 7.20
N PHE A 110 -6.22 6.46 7.23
CA PHE A 110 -7.15 7.01 6.26
C PHE A 110 -8.50 7.28 6.91
N HIS A 111 -9.27 8.17 6.29
CA HIS A 111 -10.61 8.50 6.73
C HIS A 111 -11.61 8.37 5.59
N VAL A 112 -12.83 7.97 5.95
CA VAL A 112 -13.96 7.93 5.03
C VAL A 112 -14.56 9.32 4.93
N PHE A 113 -14.69 9.82 3.71
CA PHE A 113 -15.40 11.05 3.42
C PHE A 113 -16.72 10.71 2.71
N VAL A 114 -17.79 11.40 3.10
CA VAL A 114 -19.05 11.33 2.38
C VAL A 114 -18.95 12.33 1.24
N SER A 115 -18.73 11.85 0.02
CA SER A 115 -19.13 12.63 -1.15
C SER A 115 -20.65 12.66 -1.14
N MET A 116 -21.24 13.81 -0.80
CA MET A 116 -22.59 14.09 -1.25
C MET A 116 -22.47 14.21 -2.78
N THR A 117 -22.62 13.09 -3.48
CA THR A 117 -22.99 13.18 -4.90
C THR A 117 -24.36 13.82 -4.90
N HIS A 118 -24.38 15.14 -5.10
CA HIS A 118 -25.52 15.84 -5.64
C HIS A 118 -25.98 14.97 -6.81
N THR A 119 -27.20 14.44 -6.70
CA THR A 119 -27.95 13.91 -7.82
C THR A 119 -27.75 14.84 -9.01
N PRO A 120 -27.42 14.37 -10.23
CA PRO A 120 -27.89 15.14 -11.37
C PRO A 120 -29.41 15.16 -11.21
N GLU A 121 -29.94 16.31 -10.81
CA GLU A 121 -31.33 16.64 -11.05
C GLU A 121 -31.61 16.18 -12.48
N LEU A 122 -32.63 15.32 -12.63
CA LEU A 122 -33.36 15.29 -13.87
C LEU A 122 -33.83 16.74 -14.11
N SER A 123 -33.07 17.51 -14.87
CA SER A 123 -33.60 18.64 -15.59
C SER A 123 -34.42 18.07 -16.74
N CYS A 124 -35.72 18.39 -16.70
CA CYS A 124 -36.78 18.03 -17.64
C CYS A 124 -36.41 17.99 -19.12
#